data_AF-A0A0F9GSD7-F1
#
_entry.id   AF-A0A0F9GSD7-F1
#
_cell.length_a   1.000
_cell.length_b   1.000
_cell.length_c   1.000
_cell.angle_alpha   90.00
_cell.angle_beta   90.00
_cell.angle_gamma   90.00
#
_symmetry.space_group_name_H-M   'P 1'
#
loop_
_entity.id
_entity.type
_entity.pdbx_description
1 polymer ?
#
loop_
_entity_poly.entity_id
_entity_poly.type
_entity_poly.pdbx_seq_one_letter_code
_entity_poly.pdbx_strand_id
1 'polypeptide(L)'
;PTIAAEAISQCYIHCVFKGLHKAPRISDTGLSVDDIDCLVSPLNCYGRPHKACEKAGIPIITVKENTTCLDIEPQHHDWVDNYFEAAGYIQSLKEGIANSAAISAAFA
;
A
#
# COMPACT_ATOMS: atom_id res chain seq x y z
N PRO A 1 -22.74 -0.18 -1.47
CA PRO A 1 -22.87 -0.20 -2.94
C PRO A 1 -22.33 -1.50 -3.52
N THR A 2 -23.23 -2.40 -3.91
CA THR A 2 -22.93 -3.73 -4.45
C THR A 2 -23.24 -3.67 -5.94
N ILE A 3 -22.25 -3.94 -6.80
CA ILE A 3 -22.19 -3.71 -8.25
C ILE A 3 -21.65 -2.31 -8.61
N ALA A 4 -20.50 -2.32 -9.29
CA ALA A 4 -19.83 -1.13 -9.78
C ALA A 4 -20.69 -0.45 -10.86
N ALA A 5 -21.23 0.73 -10.54
CA ALA A 5 -22.16 1.49 -11.39
C ALA A 5 -21.54 2.05 -12.68
N GLU A 6 -20.24 1.82 -12.90
CA GLU A 6 -19.45 2.31 -14.03
C GLU A 6 -19.93 1.80 -15.39
N ALA A 7 -20.62 0.66 -15.45
CA ALA A 7 -21.14 0.09 -16.70
C ALA A 7 -22.62 0.37 -16.99
N ILE A 8 -23.37 1.04 -16.09
CA ILE A 8 -24.84 1.05 -16.13
C ILE A 8 -25.40 2.30 -16.84
N SER A 9 -24.64 3.41 -16.94
CA SER A 9 -25.10 4.62 -17.62
C SER A 9 -23.96 5.58 -18.02
N GLN A 10 -24.14 6.31 -19.13
CA GLN A 10 -23.27 7.41 -19.55
C GLN A 10 -23.07 8.48 -18.46
N CYS A 11 -24.02 8.65 -17.53
CA CYS A 11 -23.91 9.62 -16.45
C CYS A 11 -22.73 9.32 -15.48
N TYR A 12 -22.28 8.08 -15.38
CA TYR A 12 -21.22 7.67 -14.44
C TYR A 12 -19.82 7.61 -15.06
N ILE A 13 -19.69 7.75 -16.38
CA ILE A 13 -18.39 7.69 -17.07
C ILE A 13 -17.43 8.81 -16.62
N HIS A 14 -17.97 9.98 -16.26
CA HIS A 14 -17.17 11.10 -15.77
C HIS A 14 -16.48 10.79 -14.44
N CYS A 15 -17.11 9.97 -13.58
CA CYS A 15 -16.50 9.51 -12.32
C CYS A 15 -15.31 8.59 -12.59
N VAL A 16 -15.45 7.68 -13.56
CA VAL A 16 -14.38 6.76 -13.99
C VAL A 16 -13.20 7.55 -14.56
N PHE A 17 -13.43 8.49 -15.48
CA PHE A 17 -12.35 9.30 -16.06
C PHE A 17 -11.64 10.19 -15.02
N LYS A 18 -12.39 10.75 -14.06
CA LYS A 18 -11.79 11.51 -12.96
C LYS A 18 -10.90 10.63 -12.08
N GLY A 19 -11.30 9.39 -11.83
CA GLY A 19 -10.48 8.41 -11.13
C GLY A 19 -9.22 8.04 -11.93
N LEU A 20 -9.40 7.72 -13.21
CA LEU A 20 -8.31 7.33 -14.11
C LEU A 20 -7.27 8.43 -14.32
N HIS A 21 -7.68 9.71 -14.30
CA HIS A 21 -6.74 10.84 -14.35
C HIS A 21 -5.78 10.88 -13.16
N LYS A 22 -6.19 10.36 -11.99
CA LYS A 22 -5.37 10.33 -10.77
C LYS A 22 -4.72 8.96 -10.53
N ALA A 23 -5.18 7.92 -11.22
CA ALA A 23 -4.63 6.58 -11.09
C ALA A 23 -3.19 6.52 -11.65
N PRO A 24 -2.32 5.69 -11.06
CA PRO A 24 -0.97 5.49 -11.58
C PRO A 24 -1.05 4.90 -13.01
N ARG A 25 -0.25 5.45 -13.93
CA ARG A 25 -0.17 4.95 -15.30
C ARG A 25 0.81 3.79 -15.33
N ILE A 26 0.31 2.59 -15.55
CA ILE A 26 1.14 1.38 -15.66
C ILE A 26 1.95 1.48 -16.96
N SER A 27 3.28 1.46 -16.85
CA SER A 27 4.20 1.40 -17.98
C SER A 27 4.31 -0.03 -18.53
N ASP A 28 4.93 -0.23 -19.70
CA ASP A 28 5.20 -1.57 -20.23
C ASP A 28 6.08 -2.42 -19.28
N THR A 29 6.83 -1.76 -18.40
CA THR A 29 7.66 -2.37 -17.36
C THR A 29 6.94 -2.60 -16.02
N GLY A 30 5.67 -2.19 -15.90
CA GLY A 30 4.86 -2.35 -14.69
C GLY A 30 5.08 -1.28 -13.63
N LEU A 31 4.77 -1.62 -12.38
CA LEU A 31 5.07 -0.83 -11.18
C LEU A 31 6.29 -1.42 -10.48
N SER A 32 7.21 -0.57 -10.09
CA SER A 32 8.45 -0.92 -9.41
C SER A 32 8.47 -0.38 -7.98
N VAL A 33 9.53 -0.69 -7.23
CA VAL A 33 9.75 -0.13 -5.89
C VAL A 33 9.99 1.39 -5.94
N ASP A 34 10.50 1.92 -7.05
CA ASP A 34 10.76 3.35 -7.21
C ASP A 34 9.46 4.17 -7.38
N ASP A 35 8.33 3.51 -7.65
CA ASP A 35 7.03 4.15 -7.88
C ASP A 35 6.15 4.23 -6.61
N ILE A 36 6.62 3.67 -5.47
CA ILE A 36 5.84 3.57 -4.23
C ILE A 36 6.57 4.15 -3.02
N ASP A 37 5.85 4.86 -2.16
CA ASP A 37 6.38 5.41 -0.91
C ASP A 37 6.20 4.46 0.29
N CYS A 38 5.25 3.52 0.22
CA CYS A 38 4.99 2.53 1.26
C CYS A 38 4.25 1.31 0.70
N LEU A 39 4.36 0.17 1.38
CA LEU A 39 3.65 -1.06 1.05
C LEU A 39 2.72 -1.47 2.20
N VAL A 40 1.43 -1.66 1.93
CA VAL A 40 0.47 -2.22 2.89
C VAL A 40 0.21 -3.68 2.55
N SER A 41 0.33 -4.57 3.53
CA SER A 41 0.14 -6.01 3.32
C SER A 41 -0.57 -6.68 4.49
N PRO A 42 -1.36 -7.74 4.25
CA PRO A 42 -1.89 -8.58 5.31
C PRO A 42 -0.79 -9.35 6.05
N LEU A 43 -1.12 -9.84 7.26
CA LEU A 43 -0.17 -10.45 8.20
C LEU A 43 0.63 -11.61 7.59
N ASN A 44 -0.04 -12.56 6.94
CA ASN A 44 0.60 -13.81 6.51
C ASN A 44 1.14 -13.75 5.08
N CYS A 45 1.37 -12.56 4.53
CA CYS A 45 1.87 -12.38 3.18
C CYS A 45 3.29 -11.82 3.20
N TYR A 46 4.26 -12.65 2.82
CA TYR A 46 5.65 -12.24 2.64
C TYR A 46 6.21 -12.84 1.35
N GLY A 47 6.94 -12.06 0.56
CA GLY A 47 7.39 -12.50 -0.76
C GLY A 47 8.39 -11.56 -1.42
N ARG A 48 8.51 -11.68 -2.74
CA ARG A 48 9.39 -10.83 -3.56
C ARG A 48 9.14 -9.32 -3.43
N PRO A 49 7.88 -8.80 -3.40
CA PRO A 49 7.67 -7.35 -3.26
C PRO A 49 8.13 -6.84 -1.90
N HIS A 50 7.96 -7.64 -0.85
CA HIS A 50 8.42 -7.32 0.50
C HIS A 50 9.94 -7.19 0.58
N LYS A 51 10.65 -8.20 0.08
CA LYS A 51 12.13 -8.17 0.02
C LYS A 51 12.67 -6.99 -0.79
N ALA A 52 11.96 -6.62 -1.87
CA ALA A 52 12.35 -5.49 -2.69
C ALA A 52 12.18 -4.16 -1.93
N CYS A 53 11.07 -3.99 -1.21
CA CYS A 53 10.80 -2.82 -0.37
C CYS A 53 11.80 -2.73 0.81
N GLU A 54 12.09 -3.86 1.46
CA GLU A 54 13.06 -3.94 2.56
C GLU A 54 14.47 -3.52 2.08
N LYS A 55 14.89 -4.01 0.91
CA LYS A 55 16.16 -3.61 0.30
C LYS A 55 16.20 -2.13 -0.10
N ALA A 56 15.06 -1.57 -0.50
CA ALA A 56 14.92 -0.16 -0.87
C ALA A 56 14.70 0.77 0.34
N GLY A 57 14.56 0.24 1.56
CA GLY A 57 14.26 1.04 2.75
C GLY A 57 12.84 1.61 2.78
N ILE A 58 11.91 1.03 2.01
CA ILE A 58 10.52 1.46 1.93
C ILE A 58 9.74 0.85 3.10
N PRO A 59 8.93 1.64 3.85
CA PRO A 59 8.17 1.13 4.99
C PRO A 59 7.10 0.12 4.56
N ILE A 60 7.00 -0.96 5.32
CA ILE A 60 6.08 -2.07 5.07
C ILE A 60 5.11 -2.19 6.24
N ILE A 61 3.88 -1.75 6.00
CA ILE A 61 2.80 -1.68 6.97
C ILE A 61 2.02 -2.99 6.93
N THR A 62 2.08 -3.76 8.01
CA THR A 62 1.43 -5.07 8.09
C THR A 62 0.16 -5.00 8.91
N VAL A 63 -0.99 -5.40 8.33
CA VAL A 63 -2.30 -5.33 8.98
C VAL A 63 -2.65 -6.67 9.63
N LYS A 64 -2.78 -6.70 10.96
CA LYS A 64 -3.05 -7.93 11.72
C LYS A 64 -4.45 -8.48 11.52
N GLU A 65 -5.45 -7.61 11.39
CA GLU A 65 -6.85 -8.03 11.16
C GLU A 65 -7.01 -8.89 9.91
N ASN A 66 -6.19 -8.66 8.87
CA ASN A 66 -6.29 -9.40 7.62
C ASN A 66 -5.25 -10.52 7.54
N THR A 67 -5.71 -11.76 7.66
CA THR A 67 -4.90 -12.97 7.49
C THR A 67 -5.21 -13.64 6.15
N THR A 68 -4.18 -14.12 5.46
CA THR A 68 -4.33 -14.86 4.20
C THR A 68 -4.23 -16.37 4.42
N CYS A 69 -4.58 -17.16 3.40
CA CYS A 69 -4.39 -18.60 3.37
C CYS A 69 -2.92 -19.05 3.25
N LEU A 70 -1.98 -18.11 3.21
CA LEU A 70 -0.56 -18.38 3.13
C LEU A 70 -0.04 -18.67 4.55
N ASP A 71 0.84 -19.66 4.66
CA ASP A 71 1.46 -20.05 5.92
C ASP A 71 2.89 -19.50 5.96
N ILE A 72 2.99 -18.17 6.08
CA ILE A 72 4.27 -17.47 6.10
C ILE A 72 4.29 -16.55 7.32
N GLU A 73 5.32 -16.70 8.16
CA GLU A 73 5.47 -15.83 9.32
C GLU A 73 5.80 -14.39 8.90
N PRO A 74 5.15 -13.38 9.52
CA PRO A 74 5.43 -11.98 9.26
C PRO A 74 6.84 -11.61 9.75
N GLN A 75 7.71 -11.19 8.83
CA GLN A 75 9.09 -10.78 9.16
C GLN A 75 9.26 -9.26 9.38
N HIS A 76 8.19 -8.45 9.28
CA HIS A 76 8.28 -6.99 9.33
C HIS A 76 7.89 -6.41 10.68
N HIS A 77 8.26 -5.14 10.91
CA HIS A 77 8.21 -4.51 12.22
C HIS A 77 7.10 -3.45 12.39
N ASP A 78 6.52 -2.90 11.32
CA ASP A 78 5.44 -1.91 11.44
C ASP A 78 4.07 -2.61 11.38
N TRP A 79 3.54 -2.98 12.55
CA TRP A 79 2.24 -3.64 12.67
C TRP A 79 1.13 -2.67 13.05
N VAL A 80 0.00 -2.77 12.34
CA VAL A 80 -1.25 -2.07 12.64
C VAL A 80 -2.36 -3.08 12.81
N ASP A 81 -3.32 -2.76 13.67
CA ASP A 81 -4.36 -3.71 14.02
C ASP A 81 -5.39 -3.79 12.89
N ASN A 82 -5.76 -2.66 12.28
CA ASN A 82 -6.78 -2.56 11.23
C ASN A 82 -6.37 -1.62 10.07
N TYR A 83 -7.14 -1.64 8.97
CA TYR A 83 -6.88 -0.77 7.82
C TYR A 83 -7.12 0.72 8.08
N PHE A 84 -7.91 1.06 9.10
CA PHE A 84 -8.17 2.45 9.45
C PHE A 84 -6.91 3.10 10.07
N GLU A 85 -6.23 2.37 10.94
CA GLU A 85 -4.93 2.76 11.48
C GLU A 85 -3.86 2.79 10.39
N ALA A 86 -3.89 1.85 9.45
CA ALA A 86 -2.99 1.87 8.29
C ALA A 86 -3.14 3.17 7.49
N ALA A 87 -4.37 3.64 7.26
CA ALA A 87 -4.62 4.92 6.61
C ALA A 87 -4.06 6.11 7.41
N GLY A 88 -4.20 6.08 8.74
CA GLY A 88 -3.59 7.07 9.64
C GLY A 88 -2.06 7.06 9.58
N TYR A 89 -1.45 5.88 9.49
CA TYR A 89 -0.01 5.71 9.35
C TYR A 89 0.50 6.24 8.00
N ILE A 90 -0.22 5.98 6.90
CA ILE A 90 0.13 6.56 5.58
C ILE A 90 0.04 8.08 5.63
N GLN A 91 -0.97 8.63 6.31
CA GLN A 91 -1.10 10.08 6.44
C GLN A 91 0.04 10.67 7.30
N SER A 92 0.45 9.99 8.37
CA SER A 92 1.59 10.46 9.19
C SER A 92 2.92 10.37 8.44
N LEU A 93 3.11 9.36 7.59
CA LEU A 93 4.27 9.27 6.68
C LEU A 93 4.29 10.47 5.73
N LYS A 94 3.14 10.78 5.12
CA LYS A 94 3.01 11.89 4.16
C LYS A 94 3.29 13.26 4.78
N GLU A 95 2.90 13.47 6.04
CA GLU A 95 3.16 14.72 6.77
C GLU A 95 4.56 14.72 7.44
N GLY A 96 5.33 13.62 7.36
CA GLY A 96 6.64 13.50 8.01
C GLY A 96 6.58 13.41 9.54
N ILE A 97 5.45 13.01 10.11
CA ILE A 97 5.19 12.95 11.56
C ILE A 97 5.42 11.53 12.11
N ALA A 98 5.44 10.51 11.24
CA ALA A 98 5.59 9.12 11.65
C ALA A 98 6.89 8.89 12.42
N ASN A 99 6.75 8.33 13.63
CA ASN A 99 7.85 8.03 14.55
C ASN A 99 8.05 6.52 14.57
N SER A 100 8.87 6.02 13.66
CA SER A 100 9.37 4.63 13.65
C SER A 100 10.77 4.68 13.05
N ALA A 101 11.68 3.87 13.61
CA ALA A 101 13.11 3.83 13.29
C ALA A 101 13.45 3.64 11.79
N ALA A 102 12.45 3.38 10.93
CA ALA A 102 12.58 3.23 9.48
C ALA A 102 13.06 4.51 8.75
N ILE A 103 12.71 5.71 9.22
CA ILE A 103 13.17 6.97 8.56
C ILE A 103 14.71 7.13 8.68
N SER A 104 15.33 6.57 9.72
CA SER A 104 16.80 6.66 9.91
C SER A 104 17.60 5.84 8.89
N ALA A 105 16.99 4.87 8.20
CA ALA A 105 17.68 4.02 7.22
C ALA A 105 17.50 4.50 5.77
N ALA A 106 16.44 5.27 5.48
CA ALA A 106 16.20 5.83 4.14
C ALA A 106 16.97 7.13 3.86
N PHE A 107 17.57 7.75 4.89
CA PHE A 107 18.30 9.03 4.80
C PHE A 107 19.78 8.94 5.20
N ALA A 108 20.34 7.72 5.31
CA ALA A 108 21.75 7.44 5.57
C ALA A 108 22.38 6.71 4.38
#